data_AF-A0A354V9Y0-F1
#
_entry.id   AF-A0A354V9Y0-F1
#
_cell.length_a   1.000
_cell.length_b   1.000
_cell.length_c   1.000
_cell.angle_alpha   90.00
_cell.angle_beta   90.00
_cell.angle_gamma   90.00
#
_symmetry.space_group_name_H-M   'P 1'
#
loop_
_entity.id
_entity.type
_entity.pdbx_description
1 polymer ?
#
loop_
_entity_poly.entity_id
_entity_poly.type
_entity_poly.pdbx_seq_one_letter_code
_entity_poly.pdbx_strand_id
1 'polypeptide(L)'
;MQITVAGKQVDLSDALRTRVSTQMDTIAGKYFDHALEAHVTFSRARSFFTCDINVHAGRGLKLRGEGEAADANTAFDDAAEHIAKRLRRYRRRVNDHHRDMAHRERPEAARQYILREEENGPEVAAPDTRTLDEAYATVIAETQTEIASLSVGEAVMRMDLADQAVMMFRNSANGVLNVVYRRSDGHIGWIDPGD
;
A
#
# COMPACT_ATOMS: atom_id res chain seq x y z
N MET A 1 -8.44 17.57 -7.70
CA MET A 1 -7.66 16.36 -7.99
C MET A 1 -6.67 16.71 -9.09
N GLN A 2 -5.42 16.28 -9.00
CA GLN A 2 -4.43 16.52 -10.05
C GLN A 2 -4.47 15.36 -11.04
N ILE A 3 -4.97 15.62 -12.25
CA ILE A 3 -5.10 14.61 -13.30
C ILE A 3 -4.04 14.90 -14.37
N THR A 4 -3.15 13.95 -14.59
CA THR A 4 -2.16 14.01 -15.66
C THR A 4 -2.54 13.00 -16.73
N VAL A 5 -2.78 13.48 -17.95
CA VAL A 5 -3.11 12.62 -19.10
C VAL A 5 -1.93 12.62 -20.08
N ALA A 6 -1.30 11.46 -20.24
CA ALA A 6 -0.14 11.25 -21.10
C ALA A 6 -0.44 10.23 -22.22
N GLY A 7 0.15 10.44 -23.39
CA GLY A 7 0.08 9.52 -24.53
C GLY A 7 1.48 9.00 -24.85
N LYS A 8 1.67 7.68 -24.82
CA LYS A 8 2.89 7.01 -25.28
C LYS A 8 2.74 6.68 -26.75
N GLN A 9 3.34 7.50 -27.61
CA GLN A 9 3.26 7.38 -29.07
C GLN A 9 1.83 7.49 -29.62
N VAL A 10 0.98 8.25 -28.94
CA VAL A 10 -0.42 8.53 -29.33
C VAL A 10 -0.71 10.00 -29.12
N ASP A 11 -1.23 10.66 -30.15
CA ASP A 11 -1.75 12.01 -30.05
C ASP A 11 -3.17 11.98 -29.47
N LEU A 12 -3.33 12.63 -28.32
CA LEU A 12 -4.58 12.69 -27.59
C LEU A 12 -5.35 13.94 -28.01
N SER A 13 -6.60 13.78 -28.43
CA SER A 13 -7.49 14.90 -28.72
C SER A 13 -7.90 15.63 -27.43
N ASP A 14 -8.18 16.92 -27.53
CA ASP A 14 -8.66 17.72 -26.40
C ASP A 14 -9.99 17.19 -25.87
N ALA A 15 -10.88 16.73 -26.75
CA ALA A 15 -12.14 16.09 -26.38
C ALA A 15 -11.93 14.87 -25.48
N LEU A 16 -10.93 14.02 -25.77
CA LEU A 16 -10.60 12.86 -24.96
C LEU A 16 -10.03 13.30 -23.60
N ARG A 17 -9.16 14.33 -23.57
CA ARG A 17 -8.61 14.87 -22.31
C ARG A 17 -9.71 15.41 -21.40
N THR A 18 -10.64 16.19 -21.95
CA THR A 18 -11.78 16.72 -21.19
C THR A 18 -12.65 15.59 -20.65
N ARG A 19 -13.00 14.61 -21.49
CA ARG A 19 -13.81 13.45 -21.07
C ARG A 19 -13.14 12.68 -19.94
N VAL A 20 -11.85 12.38 -20.07
CA VAL A 20 -11.06 11.69 -19.04
C VAL A 20 -11.10 12.49 -17.73
N SER A 21 -10.89 13.80 -17.78
CA SER A 21 -10.95 14.65 -16.58
C SER A 21 -12.32 14.59 -15.90
N THR A 22 -13.41 14.83 -16.64
CA THR A 22 -14.77 14.85 -16.09
C THR A 22 -15.16 13.50 -15.46
N GLN A 23 -14.82 12.40 -16.13
CA GLN A 23 -15.17 11.07 -15.64
C GLN A 23 -14.32 10.67 -14.43
N MET A 24 -13.04 11.01 -14.44
CA MET A 24 -12.17 10.82 -13.28
C MET A 24 -12.62 11.68 -12.09
N ASP A 25 -13.06 12.93 -12.30
CA ASP A 25 -13.60 13.80 -11.24
C ASP A 25 -14.89 13.21 -10.63
N THR A 26 -15.74 12.62 -11.46
CA THR A 26 -16.97 11.94 -11.00
C THR A 26 -16.64 10.71 -10.13
N ILE A 27 -15.68 9.90 -10.57
CA ILE A 27 -15.20 8.74 -9.79
C ILE A 27 -14.53 9.24 -8.51
N ALA A 28 -13.75 10.31 -8.59
CA ALA A 28 -13.07 10.90 -7.45
C ALA A 28 -14.05 11.36 -6.37
N GLY A 29 -15.02 12.22 -6.72
CA GLY A 29 -16.01 12.74 -5.78
C GLY A 29 -16.89 11.65 -5.15
N LYS A 30 -17.05 10.50 -5.81
CA LYS A 30 -17.81 9.37 -5.25
C LYS A 30 -17.01 8.54 -4.25
N TYR A 31 -15.69 8.46 -4.38
CA TYR A 31 -14.89 7.47 -3.67
C TYR A 31 -13.77 8.05 -2.80
N PHE A 32 -13.42 9.33 -2.95
CA PHE A 32 -12.27 9.94 -2.30
C PHE A 32 -12.59 11.35 -1.81
N ASP A 33 -12.38 11.61 -0.51
CA ASP A 33 -12.72 12.89 0.12
C ASP A 33 -11.58 13.93 0.08
N HIS A 34 -10.34 13.54 -0.21
CA HIS A 34 -9.15 14.41 -0.14
C HIS A 34 -8.29 14.30 -1.40
N ALA A 35 -7.52 15.35 -1.72
CA ALA A 35 -6.77 15.53 -2.95
C ALA A 35 -6.03 14.26 -3.45
N LEU A 36 -6.33 13.89 -4.70
CA LEU A 36 -5.83 12.70 -5.39
C LEU A 36 -4.89 13.12 -6.50
N GLU A 37 -3.90 12.27 -6.78
CA GLU A 37 -3.13 12.32 -8.02
C GLU A 37 -3.54 11.14 -8.90
N ALA A 38 -3.92 11.41 -10.15
CA ALA A 38 -4.27 10.39 -11.12
C ALA A 38 -3.41 10.56 -12.37
N HIS A 39 -2.71 9.49 -12.75
CA HIS A 39 -1.96 9.41 -14.00
C HIS A 39 -2.68 8.48 -14.95
N VAL A 40 -3.12 9.01 -16.09
CA VAL A 40 -3.75 8.25 -17.17
C VAL A 40 -2.77 8.20 -18.33
N THR A 41 -2.35 7.01 -18.73
CA THR A 41 -1.42 6.80 -19.85
C THR A 41 -2.10 6.00 -20.94
N PHE A 42 -2.14 6.55 -22.13
CA PHE A 42 -2.62 5.85 -23.33
C PHE A 42 -1.45 5.32 -24.13
N SER A 43 -1.52 4.09 -24.60
CA SER A 43 -0.58 3.53 -25.56
C SER A 43 -1.30 2.84 -26.70
N ARG A 44 -0.69 2.82 -27.88
CA ARG A 44 -1.21 2.11 -29.05
C ARG A 44 -0.40 0.83 -29.28
N ALA A 45 -1.08 -0.31 -29.22
CA ALA A 45 -0.55 -1.63 -29.48
C ALA A 45 -1.11 -2.15 -30.82
N ARG A 46 -0.45 -1.78 -31.93
CA ARG A 46 -0.84 -2.12 -33.32
C ARG A 46 -2.31 -1.74 -33.63
N SER A 47 -3.23 -2.68 -33.51
CA SER A 47 -4.66 -2.57 -33.81
C SER A 47 -5.52 -2.17 -32.61
N PHE A 48 -4.97 -2.16 -31.39
CA PHE A 48 -5.70 -1.85 -30.18
C PHE A 48 -5.04 -0.67 -29.43
N PHE A 49 -5.85 0.00 -28.63
CA PHE A 49 -5.44 1.01 -27.67
C PHE A 49 -5.48 0.41 -26.26
N THR A 50 -4.49 0.77 -25.48
CA THR A 50 -4.34 0.38 -24.08
C THR A 50 -4.37 1.64 -23.23
N CYS A 51 -5.08 1.59 -22.11
CA CYS A 51 -5.21 2.69 -21.17
C CYS A 51 -4.83 2.19 -19.77
N ASP A 52 -3.79 2.79 -19.21
CA ASP A 52 -3.33 2.53 -17.84
C ASP A 52 -3.69 3.73 -16.96
N ILE A 53 -4.46 3.49 -15.91
CA ILE A 53 -4.85 4.47 -14.90
C ILE A 53 -4.16 4.11 -13.59
N ASN A 54 -3.30 4.98 -13.08
CA ASN A 54 -2.69 4.89 -11.76
C ASN A 54 -3.23 6.01 -10.88
N VAL A 55 -3.92 5.67 -9.80
CA VAL A 55 -4.48 6.62 -8.83
C VAL A 55 -3.74 6.48 -7.50
N HIS A 56 -3.27 7.60 -6.99
CA HIS A 56 -2.69 7.74 -5.66
C HIS A 56 -3.66 8.52 -4.76
N ALA A 57 -4.12 7.88 -3.69
CA ALA A 57 -5.03 8.49 -2.73
C ALA A 57 -4.37 8.77 -1.38
N GLY A 58 -4.76 9.89 -0.77
CA GLY A 58 -4.38 10.24 0.60
C GLY A 58 -4.77 9.11 1.54
N ARG A 59 -3.80 8.58 2.31
CA ARG A 59 -3.73 7.27 3.03
C ARG A 59 -2.85 6.21 2.37
N GLY A 60 -2.06 6.55 1.35
CA GLY A 60 -1.07 5.64 0.75
C GLY A 60 -1.69 4.53 -0.12
N LEU A 61 -2.97 4.66 -0.47
CA LEU A 61 -3.67 3.71 -1.32
C LEU A 61 -3.27 3.97 -2.79
N LYS A 62 -2.58 3.01 -3.39
CA LYS A 62 -2.25 2.99 -4.82
C LYS A 62 -3.20 2.05 -5.55
N LEU A 63 -3.87 2.54 -6.58
CA LEU A 63 -4.79 1.76 -7.41
C LEU A 63 -4.36 1.84 -8.86
N ARG A 64 -4.28 0.68 -9.51
CA ARG A 64 -4.01 0.55 -10.93
C ARG A 64 -5.19 -0.11 -11.62
N GLY A 65 -5.58 0.44 -12.77
CA GLY A 65 -6.59 -0.11 -13.65
C GLY A 65 -6.07 -0.06 -15.07
N GLU A 66 -6.37 -1.11 -15.82
CA GLU A 66 -5.91 -1.30 -17.18
C GLU A 66 -7.13 -1.63 -18.04
N GLY A 67 -7.14 -1.15 -19.27
CA GLY A 67 -8.18 -1.42 -20.25
C GLY A 67 -7.58 -1.51 -21.65
N GLU A 68 -8.13 -2.39 -22.48
CA GLU A 68 -7.69 -2.62 -23.85
C GLU A 68 -8.92 -2.68 -24.78
N ALA A 69 -8.92 -1.86 -25.82
CA ALA A 69 -10.01 -1.85 -26.79
C ALA A 69 -9.56 -1.36 -28.17
N ALA A 70 -10.42 -1.47 -29.17
CA ALA A 70 -10.14 -0.98 -30.53
C ALA A 70 -10.11 0.56 -30.64
N ASP A 71 -10.73 1.28 -29.70
CA ASP A 71 -10.74 2.74 -29.62
C ASP A 71 -10.23 3.22 -28.24
N ALA A 72 -9.58 4.38 -28.21
CA ALA A 72 -9.04 4.98 -26.99
C ALA A 72 -10.13 5.33 -25.98
N ASN A 73 -11.33 5.73 -26.44
CA ASN A 73 -12.46 6.00 -25.54
C ASN A 73 -12.91 4.73 -24.81
N THR A 74 -13.07 3.63 -25.55
CA THR A 74 -13.50 2.35 -24.98
C THR A 74 -12.43 1.77 -24.06
N ALA A 75 -11.15 1.88 -24.42
CA ALA A 75 -10.06 1.44 -23.57
C ALA A 75 -10.03 2.21 -22.24
N PHE A 76 -10.37 3.51 -22.26
CA PHE A 76 -10.54 4.31 -21.05
C PHE A 76 -11.75 3.86 -20.23
N ASP A 77 -12.91 3.64 -20.86
CA ASP A 77 -14.12 3.19 -20.17
C ASP A 77 -13.88 1.84 -19.45
N ASP A 78 -13.17 0.91 -20.09
CA ASP A 78 -12.78 -0.38 -19.49
C ASP A 78 -11.84 -0.20 -18.29
N ALA A 79 -10.81 0.64 -18.44
CA ALA A 79 -9.88 0.95 -17.36
C ALA A 79 -10.60 1.65 -16.18
N ALA A 80 -11.53 2.55 -16.47
CA ALA A 80 -12.33 3.27 -15.48
C ALA A 80 -13.29 2.32 -14.74
N GLU A 81 -13.90 1.36 -15.43
CA GLU A 81 -14.72 0.32 -14.81
C GLU A 81 -13.88 -0.57 -13.88
N HIS A 82 -12.67 -0.96 -14.30
CA HIS A 82 -11.72 -1.69 -13.47
C HIS A 82 -11.41 -0.94 -12.16
N ILE A 83 -11.07 0.36 -12.23
CA ILE A 83 -10.85 1.21 -11.06
C ILE A 83 -12.12 1.30 -10.20
N ALA A 84 -13.27 1.59 -10.80
CA ALA A 84 -14.55 1.74 -10.08
C ALA A 84 -14.94 0.47 -9.33
N LYS A 85 -14.72 -0.71 -9.92
CA LYS A 85 -14.98 -2.02 -9.29
C LYS A 85 -14.08 -2.25 -8.09
N ARG A 86 -12.79 -1.93 -8.20
CA ARG A 86 -11.84 -2.01 -7.07
C ARG A 86 -12.21 -1.03 -5.95
N LEU A 87 -12.60 0.19 -6.29
CA LEU A 87 -13.06 1.20 -5.34
C LEU A 87 -14.35 0.80 -4.62
N ARG A 88 -15.33 0.23 -5.34
CA ARG A 88 -16.55 -0.31 -4.72
C ARG A 88 -16.23 -1.43 -3.73
N ARG A 89 -15.33 -2.36 -4.09
CA ARG A 89 -14.89 -3.43 -3.18
C ARG A 89 -14.16 -2.87 -1.96
N TYR A 90 -13.28 -1.88 -2.15
CA TYR A 90 -12.58 -1.21 -1.06
C TYR A 90 -13.56 -0.50 -0.12
N ARG A 91 -14.44 0.36 -0.65
CA ARG A 91 -15.46 1.06 0.15
C ARG A 91 -16.39 0.08 0.86
N ARG A 92 -16.74 -1.05 0.25
CA ARG A 92 -17.53 -2.08 0.94
C ARG A 92 -16.78 -2.66 2.14
N ARG A 93 -15.51 -3.07 1.99
CA ARG A 93 -14.70 -3.58 3.12
C ARG A 93 -14.53 -2.55 4.24
N VAL A 94 -14.30 -1.28 3.86
CA VAL A 94 -14.15 -0.16 4.79
C VAL A 94 -15.49 0.15 5.49
N ASN A 95 -16.60 0.19 4.75
CA ASN A 95 -17.91 0.56 5.29
C ASN A 95 -18.57 -0.59 6.08
N ASP A 96 -18.27 -1.85 5.74
CA ASP A 96 -18.65 -3.01 6.54
C ASP A 96 -18.01 -2.94 7.94
N HIS A 97 -16.83 -2.31 8.07
CA HIS A 97 -16.22 -2.01 9.37
C HIS A 97 -16.68 -0.67 9.97
N HIS A 98 -17.14 0.30 9.17
CA HIS A 98 -17.70 1.54 9.72
C HIS A 98 -19.05 1.36 10.42
N ARG A 99 -19.76 0.26 10.19
CA ARG A 99 -20.93 -0.09 11.00
C ARG A 99 -20.58 -0.51 12.44
N ASP A 100 -19.31 -0.84 12.71
CA ASP A 100 -18.75 -1.05 14.06
C ASP A 100 -17.94 0.16 14.58
N MET A 101 -17.77 1.23 13.79
CA MET A 101 -16.93 2.39 14.11
C MET A 101 -17.71 3.57 14.73
N ALA A 102 -18.55 3.31 15.74
CA ALA A 102 -19.02 4.38 16.62
C ALA A 102 -18.02 4.69 17.76
N HIS A 103 -16.94 3.91 17.90
CA HIS A 103 -16.16 3.87 19.13
C HIS A 103 -14.64 3.74 18.91
N ARG A 104 -13.99 4.66 18.18
CA ARG A 104 -12.51 4.67 18.19
C ARG A 104 -11.85 6.03 18.29
N GLU A 105 -10.98 6.10 19.30
CA GLU A 105 -10.08 7.19 19.65
C GLU A 105 -8.90 7.30 18.66
N ARG A 106 -8.24 8.48 18.69
CA ARG A 106 -7.19 8.89 17.77
C ARG A 106 -5.94 7.98 17.85
N PRO A 107 -5.24 7.74 16.72
CA PRO A 107 -3.99 6.98 16.70
C PRO A 107 -2.87 7.69 17.49
N GLU A 108 -2.05 6.89 18.19
CA GLU A 108 -0.90 7.34 18.99
C GLU A 108 0.44 6.99 18.32
N ALA A 109 1.47 7.79 18.55
CA ALA A 109 2.81 7.57 17.99
C ALA A 109 3.60 6.51 18.80
N ALA A 110 4.44 5.70 18.13
CA ALA A 110 5.39 4.83 18.82
C ALA A 110 6.78 4.78 18.18
N ARG A 111 7.68 4.05 18.83
CA ARG A 111 9.10 3.93 18.47
C ARG A 111 9.40 2.48 18.07
N GLN A 112 10.03 2.28 16.93
CA GLN A 112 10.46 0.97 16.41
C GLN A 112 11.98 0.83 16.56
N TYR A 113 12.44 -0.33 17.04
CA TYR A 113 13.86 -0.68 17.13
C TYR A 113 14.14 -1.92 16.25
N ILE A 114 15.22 -1.88 15.46
CA ILE A 114 15.68 -3.00 14.61
C ILE A 114 17.01 -3.49 15.16
N LEU A 115 17.06 -4.76 15.60
CA LEU A 115 18.27 -5.43 16.05
C LEU A 115 18.78 -6.29 14.89
N ARG A 116 20.04 -6.08 14.48
CA ARG A 116 20.70 -6.85 13.41
C ARG A 116 21.59 -7.91 14.05
N GLU A 117 21.46 -9.15 13.59
CA GLU A 117 22.39 -10.24 13.93
C GLU A 117 23.43 -10.33 12.81
N GLU A 118 24.73 -10.31 13.15
CA GLU A 118 25.81 -10.52 12.17
C GLU A 118 25.96 -12.02 11.86
N GLU A 119 25.85 -12.39 10.58
CA GLU A 119 26.09 -13.76 10.10
C GLU A 119 27.57 -14.14 10.27
N ASN A 120 27.85 -15.10 11.17
CA ASN A 120 29.14 -15.76 11.26
C ASN A 120 29.31 -16.76 10.09
N GLY A 121 30.26 -16.48 9.19
CA GLY A 121 30.84 -17.47 8.28
C GLY A 121 31.77 -18.47 9.02
N PRO A 122 32.07 -19.65 8.44
CA PRO A 122 32.53 -20.82 9.20
C PRO A 122 34.06 -20.97 9.32
N GLU A 123 34.48 -21.94 10.18
CA GLU A 123 35.83 -22.52 10.44
C GLU A 123 36.72 -21.76 11.47
N VAL A 124 37.38 -22.33 12.51
CA VAL A 124 37.89 -23.69 12.83
C VAL A 124 38.10 -23.85 14.37
N ALA A 125 37.96 -25.08 14.88
CA ALA A 125 38.46 -25.72 16.14
C ALA A 125 38.97 -24.92 17.38
N ALA A 126 38.25 -25.10 18.51
CA ALA A 126 38.57 -25.27 19.96
C ALA A 126 39.94 -24.88 20.60
N PRO A 127 40.07 -24.77 21.95
CA PRO A 127 39.18 -24.19 23.00
C PRO A 127 39.92 -23.21 23.96
N ASP A 128 39.17 -22.58 24.87
CA ASP A 128 39.59 -21.84 26.09
C ASP A 128 40.49 -20.60 25.96
N THR A 129 39.91 -19.39 26.04
CA THR A 129 40.01 -18.47 27.22
C THR A 129 39.43 -17.08 26.91
N ARG A 130 38.38 -16.73 27.65
CA ARG A 130 37.89 -15.38 28.03
C ARG A 130 38.37 -14.16 27.21
N THR A 131 37.44 -13.58 26.44
CA THR A 131 37.04 -12.17 26.56
C THR A 131 35.55 -12.07 26.23
N LEU A 132 34.74 -11.76 27.25
CA LEU A 132 33.38 -11.27 27.07
C LEU A 132 33.49 -9.85 26.50
N ASP A 133 33.76 -9.74 25.21
CA ASP A 133 33.55 -8.46 24.50
C ASP A 133 32.10 -8.44 24.07
N GLU A 134 31.34 -7.62 24.78
CA GLU A 134 29.91 -7.42 24.62
C GLU A 134 29.63 -6.85 23.22
N ALA A 135 29.29 -7.73 22.28
CA ALA A 135 28.69 -7.36 21.01
C ALA A 135 27.24 -6.90 21.24
N TYR A 136 27.05 -5.77 21.92
CA TYR A 136 25.75 -5.11 21.91
C TYR A 136 25.51 -4.58 20.49
N ALA A 137 24.49 -5.14 19.83
CA ALA A 137 24.00 -4.65 18.56
C ALA A 137 23.83 -3.12 18.62
N THR A 138 24.57 -2.38 17.80
CA THR A 138 24.48 -0.92 17.71
C THR A 138 23.04 -0.55 17.35
N VAL A 139 22.32 0.02 18.32
CA VAL A 139 20.93 0.43 18.15
C VAL A 139 20.89 1.71 17.32
N ILE A 140 20.41 1.63 16.08
CA ILE A 140 20.14 2.79 15.23
C ILE A 140 18.61 2.95 15.16
N ALA A 141 18.07 3.89 15.93
CA ALA A 141 16.63 4.18 15.91
C ALA A 141 16.38 5.69 16.08
N GLU A 142 16.23 6.41 14.97
CA GLU A 142 15.89 7.84 14.98
C GLU A 142 14.55 8.14 14.27
N THR A 143 13.87 7.16 13.69
CA THR A 143 12.63 7.42 12.93
C THR A 143 11.38 7.10 13.76
N GLN A 144 10.58 8.13 14.06
CA GLN A 144 9.24 7.95 14.64
C GLN A 144 8.34 7.19 13.65
N THR A 145 7.65 6.15 14.12
CA THR A 145 6.74 5.34 13.32
C THR A 145 5.34 5.42 13.91
N GLU A 146 4.35 5.76 13.08
CA GLU A 146 2.96 5.83 13.52
C GLU A 146 2.38 4.43 13.75
N ILE A 147 1.78 4.17 14.93
CA ILE A 147 0.98 2.96 15.14
C ILE A 147 -0.41 3.22 14.58
N ALA A 148 -0.64 2.70 13.38
CA ALA A 148 -1.96 2.69 12.79
C ALA A 148 -2.84 1.62 13.45
N SER A 149 -4.12 1.94 13.63
CA SER A 149 -5.16 0.97 13.99
C SER A 149 -5.59 0.21 12.73
N LEU A 150 -5.15 -1.04 12.58
CA LEU A 150 -5.32 -1.87 11.38
C LEU A 150 -5.85 -3.26 11.75
N SER A 151 -6.51 -3.94 10.82
CA SER A 151 -6.70 -5.38 10.91
C SER A 151 -5.40 -6.13 10.59
N VAL A 152 -5.31 -7.41 10.98
CA VAL A 152 -4.14 -8.25 10.67
C VAL A 152 -3.84 -8.26 9.17
N GLY A 153 -4.86 -8.45 8.33
CA GLY A 153 -4.69 -8.46 6.88
C GLY A 153 -4.22 -7.12 6.30
N GLU A 154 -4.69 -5.99 6.85
CA GLU A 154 -4.22 -4.65 6.46
C GLU A 154 -2.77 -4.40 6.89
N ALA A 155 -2.38 -4.88 8.07
CA ALA A 155 -1.01 -4.79 8.55
C ALA A 155 -0.06 -5.59 7.65
N VAL A 156 -0.43 -6.82 7.27
CA VAL A 156 0.35 -7.63 6.31
C VAL A 156 0.48 -6.92 4.97
N MET A 157 -0.63 -6.44 4.40
CA MET A 157 -0.60 -5.75 3.12
C MET A 157 0.24 -4.47 3.16
N ARG A 158 0.17 -3.70 4.26
CA ARG A 158 0.93 -2.46 4.44
C ARG A 158 2.42 -2.74 4.65
N MET A 159 2.75 -3.79 5.39
CA MET A 159 4.12 -4.28 5.55
C MET A 159 4.72 -4.71 4.21
N ASP A 160 3.97 -5.48 3.40
CA ASP A 160 4.39 -5.91 2.07
C ASP A 160 4.58 -4.72 1.11
N LEU A 161 3.64 -3.77 1.09
CA LEU A 161 3.71 -2.58 0.22
C LEU A 161 4.83 -1.61 0.60
N ALA A 162 5.18 -1.56 1.89
CA ALA A 162 6.27 -0.73 2.41
C ALA A 162 7.63 -1.44 2.37
N ASP A 163 7.68 -2.70 1.91
CA ASP A 163 8.85 -3.58 1.94
C ASP A 163 9.52 -3.64 3.33
N GLN A 164 8.70 -3.68 4.38
CA GLN A 164 9.16 -3.74 5.77
C GLN A 164 9.22 -5.19 6.24
N ALA A 165 10.26 -5.53 7.01
CA ALA A 165 10.42 -6.88 7.56
C ALA A 165 9.51 -7.13 8.79
N VAL A 166 9.18 -6.06 9.53
CA VAL A 166 8.35 -6.12 10.74
C VAL A 166 7.50 -4.85 10.81
N MET A 167 6.23 -4.99 11.19
CA MET A 167 5.32 -3.87 11.41
C MET A 167 4.49 -4.11 12.67
N MET A 168 4.50 -3.11 13.55
CA MET A 168 3.63 -3.05 14.72
C MET A 168 2.38 -2.23 14.40
N PHE A 169 1.22 -2.70 14.83
CA PHE A 169 -0.06 -2.05 14.59
C PHE A 169 -0.99 -2.30 15.77
N ARG A 170 -1.98 -1.44 15.94
CA ARG A 170 -3.05 -1.69 16.91
C ARG A 170 -4.14 -2.48 16.21
N ASN A 171 -4.41 -3.71 16.66
CA ASN A 171 -5.42 -4.55 16.04
C ASN A 171 -6.80 -3.92 16.19
N SER A 172 -7.47 -3.75 15.05
CA SER A 172 -8.80 -3.14 14.99
C SER A 172 -9.90 -4.04 15.59
N ALA A 173 -9.66 -5.31 15.88
CA ALA A 173 -10.65 -6.15 16.56
C ALA A 173 -10.68 -5.91 18.08
N ASN A 174 -9.53 -5.93 18.73
CA ASN A 174 -9.40 -5.92 20.19
C ASN A 174 -8.73 -4.65 20.74
N GLY A 175 -8.20 -3.77 19.88
CA GLY A 175 -7.47 -2.58 20.31
C GLY A 175 -6.09 -2.89 20.92
N VAL A 176 -5.64 -4.15 20.90
CA VAL A 176 -4.36 -4.59 21.45
C VAL A 176 -3.26 -4.37 20.41
N LEU A 177 -2.02 -4.22 20.88
CA LEU A 177 -0.86 -4.04 20.01
C LEU A 177 -0.40 -5.39 19.47
N ASN A 178 -0.42 -5.52 18.15
CA ASN A 178 -0.05 -6.73 17.44
C ASN A 178 1.15 -6.44 16.55
N VAL A 179 1.92 -7.49 16.22
CA VAL A 179 3.08 -7.40 15.33
C VAL A 179 2.91 -8.40 14.20
N VAL A 180 3.11 -7.96 12.97
CA VAL A 180 3.31 -8.85 11.81
C VAL A 180 4.77 -8.75 11.35
N TYR A 181 5.33 -9.87 10.90
CA TYR A 181 6.70 -9.93 10.42
C TYR A 181 6.88 -10.99 9.33
N ARG A 182 7.89 -10.82 8.48
CA ARG A 182 8.25 -11.80 7.46
C ARG A 182 9.16 -12.87 8.07
N ARG A 183 8.79 -14.14 7.92
CA ARG A 183 9.61 -15.29 8.33
C ARG A 183 10.60 -15.68 7.23
N SER A 184 11.63 -16.43 7.60
CA SER A 184 12.65 -16.95 6.67
C SER A 184 12.09 -17.93 5.63
N ASP A 185 10.95 -18.57 5.92
CA ASP A 185 10.21 -19.45 5.02
C ASP A 185 9.34 -18.69 3.99
N GLY A 186 9.37 -17.36 4.00
CA GLY A 186 8.59 -16.50 3.12
C GLY A 186 7.13 -16.29 3.55
N HIS A 187 6.68 -16.97 4.61
CA HIS A 187 5.37 -16.76 5.19
C HIS A 187 5.35 -15.57 6.16
N ILE A 188 4.14 -15.17 6.56
CA ILE A 188 3.95 -14.08 7.52
C ILE A 188 3.71 -14.64 8.91
N GLY A 189 4.52 -14.20 9.87
CA GLY A 189 4.30 -14.41 11.29
C GLY A 189 3.41 -13.31 11.87
N TRP A 190 2.52 -13.69 12.77
CA TRP A 190 1.70 -12.76 13.54
C TRP A 190 1.90 -13.06 15.02
N ILE A 191 2.24 -12.02 15.78
CA ILE A 191 2.34 -12.04 17.24
C ILE A 191 1.13 -11.28 17.78
N ASP A 192 0.27 -12.00 18.48
CA ASP A 192 -0.79 -11.46 19.31
C ASP A 192 -0.38 -11.71 20.77
N PRO A 193 -0.20 -10.66 21.59
CA PRO A 193 0.18 -10.83 22.99
C PRO A 193 -0.91 -11.49 23.84
N GLY A 194 -2.13 -11.67 23.31
CA GLY A 194 -3.29 -12.04 24.10
C GLY A 194 -3.77 -10.88 24.96
N ASP A 195 -4.90 -11.07 25.64
CA ASP A 195 -5.41 -10.13 26.64
C ASP A 195 -4.52 -10.09 27.90
#